data_AF-A0A316MJ31-F1
#
_entry.id   AF-A0A316MJ31-F1
#
_cell.length_a   1.000
_cell.length_b   1.000
_cell.length_c   1.000
_cell.angle_alpha   90.00
_cell.angle_beta   90.00
_cell.angle_gamma   90.00
#
_symmetry.space_group_name_H-M   'P 1'
#
loop_
_entity.id
_entity.type
_entity.pdbx_description
1 polymer ?
#
loop_
_entity_poly.entity_id
_entity_poly.type
_entity_poly.pdbx_seq_one_letter_code
_entity_poly.pdbx_strand_id
1 'polypeptide(L)'
;ADRASTVIDLLKLYCCWLFERPVALKELLIYESTLEQMLKLFGDEQELNVSLIRKLYAVLKQYVMGCDLQTIGASFDERKNDPYLTQTRKFVIKVMPELSYAFSVLAMVHIQVLKEFYLLEEDIPMIVKNFATYLKEGVTSEDMLRFKTERRMMRVEAHRRFKE
;
A
#
# COMPACT_ATOMS: atom_id res chain seq x y z
N ALA A 1 -3.85 12.45 -19.39
CA ALA A 1 -2.55 12.00 -18.84
C ALA A 1 -2.55 12.34 -17.36
N ASP A 2 -3.08 11.45 -16.52
CA ASP A 2 -2.92 11.58 -15.07
C ASP A 2 -1.47 11.19 -14.77
N ARG A 3 -0.57 12.18 -14.75
CA ARG A 3 0.79 11.97 -14.23
C ARG A 3 0.65 11.83 -12.73
N ALA A 4 0.58 10.58 -12.25
CA ALA A 4 0.67 10.31 -10.83
C ALA A 4 1.94 10.97 -10.28
N SER A 5 1.77 12.00 -9.45
CA SER A 5 2.85 12.87 -9.01
C SER A 5 3.36 12.48 -7.62
N THR A 6 2.56 11.71 -6.88
CA THR A 6 2.85 11.26 -5.52
C THR A 6 2.61 9.75 -5.35
N VAL A 7 3.13 9.18 -4.25
CA VAL A 7 2.92 7.76 -3.91
C VAL A 7 1.43 7.50 -3.72
N ILE A 8 0.69 8.48 -3.20
CA ILE A 8 -0.77 8.38 -3.02
C ILE A 8 -1.51 8.38 -4.36
N ASP A 9 -1.05 9.13 -5.35
CA ASP A 9 -1.65 9.13 -6.69
C ASP A 9 -1.45 7.78 -7.38
N LEU A 10 -0.25 7.20 -7.29
CA LEU A 10 0.02 5.85 -7.82
C LEU A 10 -0.78 4.79 -7.07
N LEU A 11 -0.84 4.87 -5.74
CA LEU A 11 -1.67 3.97 -4.95
C LEU A 11 -3.14 4.06 -5.37
N LYS A 12 -3.64 5.28 -5.58
CA LYS A 12 -5.00 5.52 -6.08
C LYS A 12 -5.19 4.91 -7.46
N LEU A 13 -4.26 5.11 -8.39
CA LEU A 13 -4.31 4.56 -9.74
C LEU A 13 -4.41 3.02 -9.71
N TYR A 14 -3.54 2.37 -8.95
CA TYR A 14 -3.52 0.91 -8.84
C TYR A 14 -4.77 0.36 -8.14
N CYS A 15 -5.26 1.03 -7.09
CA CYS A 15 -6.53 0.66 -6.46
C CYS A 15 -7.73 0.90 -7.38
N CYS A 16 -7.71 1.95 -8.23
CA CYS A 16 -8.75 2.17 -9.24
C CYS A 16 -8.80 1.01 -10.25
N TRP A 17 -7.65 0.52 -10.71
CA TRP A 17 -7.59 -0.67 -11.54
C TRP A 17 -8.16 -1.92 -10.84
N LEU A 18 -7.88 -2.08 -9.54
CA LEU A 18 -8.47 -3.15 -8.72
C LEU A 18 -9.97 -2.96 -8.45
N PHE A 19 -10.52 -1.73 -8.49
CA PHE A 19 -11.98 -1.54 -8.40
C PHE A 19 -12.69 -2.13 -9.61
N GLU A 20 -12.09 -2.03 -10.80
CA GLU A 20 -12.63 -2.64 -12.01
C GLU A 20 -12.46 -4.16 -12.02
N ARG A 21 -11.45 -4.67 -11.31
CA ARG A 21 -11.05 -6.10 -11.29
C ARG A 21 -10.70 -6.60 -9.88
N PRO A 22 -11.66 -6.66 -8.93
CA PRO A 22 -11.34 -6.99 -7.53
C PRO A 22 -10.69 -8.37 -7.37
N VAL A 23 -11.09 -9.34 -8.20
CA VAL A 23 -10.57 -10.72 -8.18
C VAL A 23 -9.09 -10.77 -8.54
N ALA A 24 -8.58 -9.82 -9.34
CA ALA A 24 -7.16 -9.78 -9.71
C ALA A 24 -6.24 -9.61 -8.48
N LEU A 25 -6.74 -9.08 -7.36
CA LEU A 25 -5.97 -9.04 -6.12
C LEU A 25 -5.58 -10.45 -5.66
N LYS A 26 -6.45 -11.46 -5.84
CA LYS A 26 -6.12 -12.85 -5.51
C LYS A 26 -4.94 -13.38 -6.33
N GLU A 27 -4.88 -13.00 -7.60
CA GLU A 27 -3.83 -13.42 -8.53
C GLU A 27 -2.48 -12.74 -8.26
N LEU A 28 -2.52 -11.53 -7.69
CA LEU A 28 -1.32 -10.77 -7.33
C LEU A 28 -0.72 -11.18 -5.98
N LEU A 29 -1.52 -11.76 -5.10
CA LEU A 29 -1.06 -12.27 -3.81
C LEU A 29 -0.32 -13.60 -4.00
N ILE A 30 0.74 -13.80 -3.23
CA ILE A 30 1.54 -15.03 -3.27
C ILE A 30 0.86 -16.12 -2.43
N TYR A 31 0.32 -15.74 -1.28
CA TYR A 31 -0.20 -16.64 -0.27
C TYR A 31 -1.70 -16.44 -0.10
N GLU A 32 -2.48 -17.52 -0.30
CA GLU A 32 -3.93 -17.50 -0.07
C GLU A 32 -4.27 -17.12 1.38
N SER A 33 -3.43 -17.51 2.33
CA SER A 33 -3.56 -17.14 3.75
C SER A 33 -3.55 -15.62 4.02
N THR A 34 -2.99 -14.82 3.11
CA THR A 34 -3.00 -13.35 3.24
C THR A 34 -4.33 -12.79 2.80
N LEU A 35 -4.93 -13.35 1.75
CA LEU A 35 -6.28 -13.01 1.34
C LEU A 35 -7.28 -13.35 2.46
N GLU A 36 -7.19 -14.54 3.04
CA GLU A 36 -8.03 -14.95 4.18
C GLU A 36 -7.88 -13.99 5.38
N GLN A 37 -6.66 -13.57 5.69
CA GLN A 37 -6.41 -12.58 6.74
C GLN A 37 -7.06 -11.24 6.43
N MET A 38 -6.96 -10.77 5.19
CA MET A 38 -7.59 -9.51 4.76
C MET A 38 -9.10 -9.58 4.85
N LEU A 39 -9.72 -10.63 4.31
CA LEU A 39 -11.17 -10.86 4.38
C LEU A 39 -11.67 -10.81 5.81
N LYS A 40 -10.97 -11.52 6.72
CA LYS A 40 -11.29 -11.51 8.15
C LYS A 40 -11.15 -10.12 8.80
N LEU A 41 -10.06 -9.40 8.51
CA LEU A 41 -9.80 -8.06 9.07
C LEU A 41 -10.85 -7.04 8.63
N PHE A 42 -11.27 -7.11 7.37
CA PHE A 42 -12.25 -6.19 6.79
C PHE A 42 -13.70 -6.67 6.96
N GLY A 43 -13.96 -7.73 7.74
CA GLY A 43 -15.30 -8.21 8.04
C GLY A 43 -16.08 -8.74 6.83
N ASP A 44 -15.41 -8.99 5.71
CA ASP A 44 -16.00 -9.47 4.47
C ASP A 44 -15.73 -10.97 4.38
N GLU A 45 -16.68 -11.81 4.83
CA GLU A 45 -16.44 -13.24 5.05
C GLU A 45 -16.39 -14.11 3.78
N GLN A 46 -16.72 -13.58 2.59
CA GLN A 46 -16.96 -14.47 1.44
C GLN A 46 -16.28 -14.10 0.12
N GLU A 47 -16.13 -12.82 -0.27
CA GLU A 47 -15.60 -12.50 -1.61
C GLU A 47 -14.81 -11.20 -1.73
N LEU A 48 -13.80 -11.22 -2.61
CA LEU A 48 -13.12 -10.02 -3.10
C LEU A 48 -14.10 -9.16 -3.90
N ASN A 49 -14.43 -8.00 -3.36
CA ASN A 49 -15.36 -7.06 -3.98
C ASN A 49 -14.82 -5.63 -3.91
N VAL A 50 -15.52 -4.71 -4.60
CA VAL A 50 -15.14 -3.29 -4.66
C VAL A 50 -15.12 -2.62 -3.28
N SER A 51 -16.00 -3.05 -2.36
CA SER A 51 -16.04 -2.53 -0.98
C SER A 51 -14.74 -2.86 -0.23
N LEU A 52 -14.27 -4.10 -0.33
CA LEU A 52 -13.01 -4.54 0.28
C LEU A 52 -11.83 -3.77 -0.29
N ILE A 53 -11.73 -3.62 -1.62
CA ILE A 53 -10.65 -2.82 -2.23
C ILE A 53 -10.71 -1.36 -1.74
N ARG A 54 -11.91 -0.82 -1.48
CA ARG A 54 -12.08 0.56 -0.99
C ARG A 54 -11.59 0.69 0.45
N LYS A 55 -11.92 -0.27 1.32
CA LYS A 55 -11.39 -0.35 2.69
C LYS A 55 -9.87 -0.51 2.68
N LEU A 56 -9.36 -1.39 1.82
CA LEU A 56 -7.93 -1.60 1.61
C LEU A 56 -7.21 -0.30 1.20
N TYR A 57 -7.74 0.42 0.20
CA TYR A 57 -7.18 1.71 -0.23
C TYR A 57 -7.13 2.71 0.94
N ALA A 58 -8.20 2.81 1.74
CA ALA A 58 -8.24 3.71 2.90
C ALA A 58 -7.14 3.36 3.92
N VAL A 59 -6.98 2.08 4.24
CA VAL A 59 -5.94 1.60 5.17
C VAL A 59 -4.54 1.83 4.62
N LEU A 60 -4.30 1.51 3.34
CA LEU A 60 -3.00 1.74 2.69
C LEU A 60 -2.65 3.22 2.64
N LYS A 61 -3.64 4.08 2.36
CA LYS A 61 -3.45 5.54 2.38
C LYS A 61 -3.05 6.01 3.78
N GLN A 62 -3.77 5.60 4.83
CA GLN A 62 -3.41 5.94 6.22
C GLN A 62 -2.01 5.43 6.59
N TYR A 63 -1.66 4.21 6.14
CA TYR A 63 -0.34 3.63 6.34
C TYR A 63 0.75 4.50 5.71
N VAL A 64 0.63 4.86 4.44
CA VAL A 64 1.61 5.68 3.72
C VAL A 64 1.69 7.11 4.25
N MET A 65 0.57 7.67 4.74
CA MET A 65 0.51 9.00 5.36
C MET A 65 0.98 9.03 6.82
N GLY A 66 1.54 7.93 7.33
CA GLY A 66 2.17 7.92 8.66
C GLY A 66 1.21 7.91 9.84
N CYS A 67 -0.07 7.59 9.64
CA CYS A 67 -1.02 7.42 10.75
C CYS A 67 -0.53 6.36 11.75
N ASP A 68 -0.88 6.48 13.02
CA ASP A 68 -0.54 5.45 14.02
C ASP A 68 -1.41 4.19 13.88
N LEU A 69 -1.04 3.12 14.60
CA LEU A 69 -1.75 1.85 14.54
C LEU A 69 -3.18 1.95 15.08
N GLN A 70 -3.48 2.87 16.00
CA GLN A 70 -4.84 3.05 16.52
C GLN A 70 -5.75 3.61 15.42
N THR A 71 -5.26 4.63 14.72
CA THR A 71 -5.95 5.27 13.59
C THR A 71 -6.17 4.28 12.44
N ILE A 72 -5.16 3.47 12.10
CA ILE A 72 -5.30 2.44 11.07
C ILE A 72 -6.29 1.36 11.52
N GLY A 73 -6.21 0.92 12.78
CA GLY A 73 -7.07 -0.11 13.34
C GLY A 73 -8.55 0.28 13.37
N ALA A 74 -8.87 1.57 13.48
CA ALA A 74 -10.25 2.07 13.43
C ALA A 74 -10.93 1.85 12.07
N SER A 75 -10.16 1.55 11.01
CA SER A 75 -10.67 1.25 9.67
C SER A 75 -11.02 -0.24 9.46
N PHE A 76 -10.74 -1.11 10.44
CA PHE A 76 -11.10 -2.53 10.40
C PHE A 76 -12.46 -2.78 11.05
N ASP A 77 -13.17 -3.80 10.55
CA ASP A 77 -14.50 -4.16 11.05
C ASP A 77 -14.41 -5.11 12.27
N GLU A 78 -13.25 -5.75 12.49
CA GLU A 78 -13.07 -6.66 13.62
C GLU A 78 -13.21 -5.95 14.99
N ARG A 79 -13.97 -6.61 15.86
CA ARG A 79 -14.52 -6.17 17.16
C ARG A 79 -13.60 -5.22 17.95
N LYS A 80 -14.18 -4.06 18.32
CA LYS A 80 -13.64 -2.88 18.99
C LYS A 80 -12.88 -3.05 20.34
N ASN A 81 -12.47 -4.26 20.75
CA ASN A 81 -11.81 -4.52 22.04
C ASN A 81 -10.46 -5.26 21.88
N ASP A 82 -9.54 -4.70 21.09
CA ASP A 82 -8.15 -5.17 20.98
C ASP A 82 -7.19 -4.10 21.54
N PRO A 83 -6.99 -4.03 22.88
CA PRO A 83 -6.14 -3.01 23.49
C PRO A 83 -4.67 -3.10 23.05
N TYR A 84 -4.25 -4.25 22.51
CA TYR A 84 -2.89 -4.48 22.04
C TYR A 84 -2.71 -4.23 20.54
N LEU A 85 -3.78 -3.87 19.82
CA LEU A 85 -3.77 -3.67 18.36
C LEU A 85 -3.17 -4.86 17.62
N THR A 86 -3.39 -6.07 18.14
CA THR A 86 -2.90 -7.35 17.63
C THR A 86 -3.22 -7.49 16.15
N GLN A 87 -4.44 -7.17 15.74
CA GLN A 87 -4.86 -7.30 14.35
C GLN A 87 -4.19 -6.28 13.44
N THR A 88 -4.12 -5.01 13.84
CA THR A 88 -3.40 -3.99 13.09
C THR A 88 -1.91 -4.31 12.97
N ARG A 89 -1.29 -4.81 14.04
CA ARG A 89 0.10 -5.26 14.02
C ARG A 89 0.28 -6.43 13.06
N LYS A 90 -0.63 -7.41 13.08
CA LYS A 90 -0.60 -8.56 12.18
C LYS A 90 -0.73 -8.11 10.72
N PHE A 91 -1.62 -7.16 10.42
CA PHE A 91 -1.73 -6.54 9.11
C PHE A 91 -0.39 -5.91 8.67
N VAL A 92 0.21 -5.07 9.52
CA VAL A 92 1.49 -4.41 9.20
C VAL A 92 2.65 -5.39 9.04
N ILE A 93 2.70 -6.46 9.83
CA ILE A 93 3.84 -7.39 9.83
C ILE A 93 3.70 -8.46 8.74
N LYS A 94 2.49 -8.96 8.49
CA LYS A 94 2.25 -10.10 7.59
C LYS A 94 1.66 -9.69 6.25
N VAL A 95 0.65 -8.83 6.26
CA VAL A 95 -0.12 -8.47 5.06
C VAL A 95 0.59 -7.38 4.25
N MET A 96 1.12 -6.35 4.89
CA MET A 96 1.77 -5.22 4.19
C MET A 96 2.97 -5.61 3.34
N PRO A 97 3.90 -6.49 3.77
CA PRO A 97 4.99 -6.92 2.89
C PRO A 97 4.49 -7.57 1.61
N GLU A 98 3.45 -8.39 1.71
CA GLU A 98 2.89 -9.06 0.55
C GLU A 98 2.10 -8.11 -0.36
N LEU A 99 1.31 -7.20 0.22
CA LEU A 99 0.69 -6.13 -0.55
C LEU A 99 1.73 -5.27 -1.27
N SER A 100 2.85 -4.94 -0.63
CA SER A 100 3.92 -4.20 -1.30
C SER A 100 4.49 -4.96 -2.50
N TYR A 101 4.58 -6.29 -2.42
CA TYR A 101 4.99 -7.14 -3.53
C TYR A 101 3.92 -7.21 -4.62
N ALA A 102 2.66 -7.43 -4.28
CA ALA A 102 1.53 -7.44 -5.22
C ALA A 102 1.48 -6.13 -6.04
N PHE A 103 1.65 -4.99 -5.37
CA PHE A 103 1.70 -3.69 -6.04
C PHE A 103 3.00 -3.45 -6.82
N SER A 104 4.09 -4.17 -6.50
CA SER A 104 5.32 -4.15 -7.30
C SER A 104 5.08 -4.74 -8.69
N VAL A 105 4.26 -5.79 -8.79
CA VAL A 105 3.86 -6.39 -10.07
C VAL A 105 3.09 -5.37 -10.91
N LEU A 106 2.15 -4.64 -10.30
CA LEU A 106 1.43 -3.56 -10.99
C LEU A 106 2.37 -2.44 -11.46
N ALA A 107 3.35 -2.06 -10.63
CA ALA A 107 4.36 -1.08 -11.02
C ALA A 107 5.26 -1.58 -12.16
N MET A 108 5.64 -2.87 -12.17
CA MET A 108 6.41 -3.47 -13.27
C MET A 108 5.63 -3.49 -14.58
N VAL A 109 4.34 -3.85 -14.54
CA VAL A 109 3.46 -3.77 -15.72
C VAL A 109 3.36 -2.34 -16.21
N HIS A 110 3.19 -1.37 -15.30
CA HIS A 110 3.15 0.05 -15.64
C HIS A 110 4.46 0.50 -16.31
N ILE A 111 5.62 0.12 -15.76
CA ILE A 111 6.94 0.40 -16.37
C ILE A 111 7.04 -0.19 -17.78
N GLN A 112 6.61 -1.44 -17.97
CA GLN A 112 6.66 -2.11 -19.27
C GLN A 112 5.80 -1.38 -20.30
N VAL A 113 4.58 -1.00 -19.93
CA VAL A 113 3.68 -0.19 -20.77
C VAL A 113 4.35 1.14 -21.12
N LEU A 114 4.95 1.86 -20.17
CA LEU A 114 5.64 3.14 -20.44
C LEU A 114 6.81 2.98 -21.43
N LYS A 115 7.57 1.89 -21.33
CA LYS A 115 8.66 1.55 -22.28
C LYS A 115 8.13 1.30 -23.69
N GLU A 116 6.97 0.65 -23.82
CA GLU A 116 6.32 0.41 -25.11
C GLU A 116 5.80 1.71 -25.75
N PHE A 117 5.38 2.68 -24.94
CA PHE A 117 4.89 4.00 -25.39
C PHE A 117 5.98 5.08 -25.49
N TYR A 118 7.22 4.67 -25.82
CA TYR A 118 8.35 5.53 -26.20
C TYR A 118 9.07 6.31 -25.09
N LEU A 119 8.89 5.95 -23.82
CA LEU A 119 9.73 6.51 -22.77
C LEU A 119 11.03 5.72 -22.65
N LEU A 120 12.16 6.42 -22.63
CA LEU A 120 13.42 5.80 -22.22
C LEU A 120 13.31 5.42 -20.75
N GLU A 121 14.04 4.40 -20.33
CA GLU A 121 13.99 3.94 -18.94
C GLU A 121 14.34 5.05 -17.94
N GLU A 122 15.24 5.95 -18.32
CA GLU A 122 15.62 7.13 -17.54
C GLU A 122 14.48 8.14 -17.33
N ASP A 123 13.53 8.24 -18.26
CA ASP A 123 12.38 9.15 -18.18
C ASP A 123 11.28 8.63 -17.23
N ILE A 124 11.33 7.34 -16.88
CA ILE A 124 10.32 6.75 -16.00
C ILE A 124 10.53 7.29 -14.57
N PRO A 125 9.51 7.93 -13.98
CA PRO A 125 9.62 8.54 -12.66
C PRO A 125 10.06 7.53 -11.59
N MET A 126 10.98 7.96 -10.72
CA MET A 126 11.50 7.12 -9.63
C MET A 126 10.39 6.60 -8.70
N ILE A 127 9.31 7.38 -8.58
CA ILE A 127 8.13 7.02 -7.81
C ILE A 127 7.42 5.77 -8.32
N VAL A 128 7.43 5.53 -9.63
CA VAL A 128 6.92 4.29 -10.24
C VAL A 128 7.90 3.15 -9.99
N LYS A 129 9.19 3.38 -10.24
CA LYS A 129 10.25 2.37 -10.10
C LYS A 129 10.36 1.82 -8.67
N ASN A 130 10.23 2.69 -7.67
CA ASN A 130 10.41 2.35 -6.27
C ASN A 130 9.09 2.26 -5.49
N PHE A 131 7.95 2.21 -6.18
CA PHE A 131 6.62 2.25 -5.55
C PHE A 131 6.45 1.23 -4.42
N ALA A 132 6.86 -0.02 -4.66
CA ALA A 132 6.77 -1.10 -3.69
C ALA A 132 7.55 -0.79 -2.40
N THR A 133 8.74 -0.21 -2.54
CA THR A 133 9.57 0.21 -1.40
C THR A 133 8.88 1.32 -0.61
N TYR A 134 8.35 2.35 -1.29
CA TYR A 134 7.64 3.44 -0.61
C TYR A 134 6.39 2.94 0.11
N LEU A 135 5.64 2.04 -0.50
CA LEU A 135 4.45 1.42 0.10
C LEU A 135 4.81 0.56 1.32
N LYS A 136 5.83 -0.30 1.21
CA LYS A 136 6.32 -1.16 2.31
C LYS A 136 6.80 -0.33 3.49
N GLU A 137 7.64 0.66 3.23
CA GLU A 137 8.26 1.49 4.25
C GLU A 137 7.31 2.55 4.83
N GLY A 138 6.20 2.82 4.13
CA GLY A 138 5.14 3.74 4.54
C GLY A 138 5.57 5.19 4.46
N VAL A 139 6.19 5.59 3.35
CA VAL A 139 6.74 6.93 3.12
C VAL A 139 6.18 7.54 1.83
N THR A 140 6.14 8.86 1.75
CA THR A 140 5.51 9.59 0.64
C THR A 140 6.49 10.04 -0.45
N SER A 141 7.80 9.98 -0.19
CA SER A 141 8.84 10.45 -1.10
C SER A 141 10.17 9.73 -0.89
N GLU A 142 11.08 9.89 -1.85
CA GLU A 142 12.46 9.39 -1.77
C GLU A 142 13.25 10.10 -0.66
N ASP A 143 13.10 11.42 -0.52
CA ASP A 143 13.76 12.18 0.53
C ASP A 143 13.32 11.73 1.93
N MET A 144 12.03 11.41 2.10
CA MET A 144 11.53 10.84 3.36
C MET A 144 12.09 9.45 3.61
N LEU A 145 12.19 8.60 2.57
CA LEU A 145 12.80 7.28 2.68
C LEU A 145 14.26 7.39 3.14
N ARG A 146 15.04 8.29 2.52
CA ARG A 146 16.44 8.54 2.87
C ARG A 146 16.55 9.03 4.31
N PHE A 147 15.76 10.05 4.68
CA PHE A 147 15.71 10.60 6.05
C PHE A 147 15.39 9.53 7.11
N LYS A 148 14.39 8.68 6.85
CA LYS A 148 14.00 7.58 7.72
C LYS A 148 15.14 6.57 7.88
N THR A 149 15.78 6.19 6.76
CA THR A 149 16.80 5.13 6.72
C THR A 149 18.08 5.58 7.40
N GLU A 150 18.59 6.76 7.07
CA GLU A 150 19.82 7.32 7.65
C GLU A 150 19.71 7.50 9.18
N ARG A 151 18.51 7.84 9.66
CA ARG A 151 18.25 8.08 11.08
C ARG A 151 17.63 6.88 11.80
N ARG A 152 17.47 5.73 11.12
CA ARG A 152 16.87 4.49 11.64
C ARG A 152 15.52 4.72 12.33
N MET A 153 14.70 5.60 11.76
CA MET A 153 13.40 5.97 12.33
C MET A 153 12.31 4.96 11.99
N MET A 154 11.36 4.82 12.91
CA MET A 154 10.10 4.13 12.61
C MET A 154 9.22 5.03 11.74
N ARG A 155 8.30 4.42 10.96
CA ARG A 155 7.43 5.13 10.01
C ARG A 155 6.77 6.39 10.59
N VAL A 156 6.05 6.25 11.69
CA VAL A 156 5.30 7.37 12.30
C VAL A 156 6.24 8.47 12.80
N GLU A 157 7.42 8.11 13.31
CA GLU A 157 8.41 9.10 13.75
C GLU A 157 8.99 9.87 12.55
N ALA A 158 9.29 9.17 11.45
CA ALA A 158 9.77 9.80 10.22
C ALA A 158 8.76 10.84 9.72
N HIS A 159 7.47 10.50 9.64
CA HIS A 159 6.41 11.43 9.23
C HIS A 159 6.29 12.65 10.15
N ARG A 160 6.46 12.48 11.47
CA ARG A 160 6.37 13.61 12.42
C ARG A 160 7.57 14.57 12.33
N ARG A 161 8.73 14.07 11.91
CA ARG A 161 10.00 14.83 11.93
C ARG A 161 10.44 15.30 10.57
N PHE A 162 9.99 14.66 9.51
CA PHE A 162 10.21 15.07 8.14
C PHE A 162 9.35 16.31 7.87
N LYS A 163 10.01 17.45 7.75
CA LYS A 163 9.38 18.69 7.31
C LYS A 163 9.73 18.82 5.83
N GLU A 164 8.73 18.71 4.97
CA GLU A 164 8.83 19.08 3.56
C GLU A 164 9.11 20.58 3.40
#